data_AF-A0A935Y2L5-F1
#
_entry.id   AF-A0A935Y2L5-F1
#
_cell.length_a   1.000
_cell.length_b   1.000
_cell.length_c   1.000
_cell.angle_alpha   90.00
_cell.angle_beta   90.00
_cell.angle_gamma   90.00
#
_symmetry.space_group_name_H-M   'P 1'
#
loop_
_entity.id
_entity.type
_entity.pdbx_description
1 polymer ?
#
loop_
_entity_poly.entity_id
_entity_poly.type
_entity_poly.pdbx_seq_one_letter_code
_entity_poly.pdbx_strand_id
1 'polypeptide(L)'
;MSYENLLDAFEVQQFIQRTAALLNAEKLSEWLEQFHSDGLYEITAYSTELGKELAWWKQELPLLQKTISEVPRHVRDPAKRLHVLGPPLVSVTGDAARGQTAFSVFRTLPTGETSLFVVGRYLDELVRVGSGWRFSVHRVQLETRVLDAFTHLPL
;
A
#
# COMPACT_ATOMS: atom_id res chain seq x y z
N MET A 1 21.33 -15.46 10.78
CA MET A 1 20.49 -14.26 10.99
C MET A 1 20.70 -13.83 12.44
N SER A 2 21.13 -12.60 12.70
CA SER A 2 21.34 -12.12 14.09
C SER A 2 19.99 -11.84 14.75
N TYR A 3 19.97 -11.78 16.10
CA TYR A 3 18.76 -11.44 16.86
C TYR A 3 18.22 -10.05 16.50
N GLU A 4 19.10 -9.06 16.32
CA GLU A 4 18.73 -7.72 15.86
C GLU A 4 18.04 -7.74 14.50
N ASN A 5 18.54 -8.56 13.56
CA ASN A 5 17.92 -8.70 12.23
C ASN A 5 16.52 -9.34 12.31
N LEU A 6 16.30 -10.27 13.25
CA LEU A 6 14.97 -10.85 13.50
C LEU A 6 13.99 -9.82 14.09
N LEU A 7 14.45 -8.97 15.01
CA LEU A 7 13.64 -7.87 15.56
C LEU A 7 13.28 -6.87 14.47
N ASP A 8 14.25 -6.43 13.67
CA ASP A 8 14.02 -5.51 12.57
C ASP A 8 13.03 -6.08 11.55
N ALA A 9 13.19 -7.36 11.18
CA ALA A 9 12.26 -8.02 10.26
C ALA A 9 10.84 -8.05 10.81
N PHE A 10 10.67 -8.31 12.11
CA PHE A 10 9.36 -8.28 12.78
C PHE A 10 8.78 -6.86 12.83
N GLU A 11 9.58 -5.85 13.12
CA GLU A 11 9.15 -4.44 13.11
C GLU A 11 8.66 -4.03 11.72
N VAL A 12 9.39 -4.40 10.66
CA VAL A 12 8.99 -4.15 9.27
C VAL A 12 7.70 -4.89 8.92
N GLN A 13 7.53 -6.14 9.36
CA GLN A 13 6.27 -6.88 9.17
C GLN A 13 5.09 -6.15 9.82
N GLN A 14 5.23 -5.74 11.08
CA GLN A 14 4.19 -4.99 11.79
C GLN A 14 3.90 -3.63 11.15
N PHE A 15 4.94 -2.97 10.65
CA PHE A 15 4.84 -1.71 9.92
C PHE A 15 4.02 -1.87 8.63
N ILE A 16 4.33 -2.85 7.78
CA ILE A 16 3.58 -3.11 6.54
C ILE A 16 2.12 -3.49 6.85
N GLN A 17 1.89 -4.32 7.88
CA GLN A 17 0.54 -4.71 8.29
C GLN A 17 -0.31 -3.51 8.78
N ARG A 18 0.32 -2.49 9.38
CA ARG A 18 -0.37 -1.28 9.84
C ARG A 18 -1.03 -0.51 8.70
N THR A 19 -0.43 -0.49 7.50
CA THR A 19 -0.98 0.16 6.31
C THR A 19 -2.43 -0.26 6.07
N ALA A 20 -2.70 -1.56 6.10
CA ALA A 20 -4.04 -2.09 5.88
C ALA A 20 -5.05 -1.59 6.92
N ALA A 21 -4.68 -1.56 8.20
CA ALA A 21 -5.55 -1.07 9.25
C ALA A 21 -5.87 0.43 9.08
N LEU A 22 -4.89 1.24 8.71
CA LEU A 22 -5.07 2.68 8.46
C LEU A 22 -5.96 2.92 7.24
N LEU A 23 -5.74 2.20 6.13
CA LEU A 23 -6.54 2.32 4.92
C LEU A 23 -7.98 1.84 5.13
N ASN A 24 -8.19 0.72 5.84
CA ASN A 24 -9.53 0.23 6.22
C ASN A 24 -10.31 1.24 7.07
N ALA A 25 -9.61 2.00 7.91
CA ALA A 25 -10.19 3.05 8.76
C ALA A 25 -10.23 4.43 8.09
N GLU A 26 -9.80 4.54 6.82
CA GLU A 26 -9.62 5.81 6.09
C GLU A 26 -8.79 6.86 6.87
N LYS A 27 -7.83 6.42 7.69
CA LYS A 27 -6.88 7.27 8.41
C LYS A 27 -5.74 7.69 7.47
N LEU A 28 -6.08 8.40 6.40
CA LEU A 28 -5.17 8.69 5.30
C LEU A 28 -3.99 9.58 5.71
N SER A 29 -4.19 10.52 6.64
CA SER A 29 -3.10 11.34 7.17
C SER A 29 -2.06 10.50 7.93
N GLU A 30 -2.51 9.59 8.80
CA GLU A 30 -1.63 8.65 9.52
C GLU A 30 -0.93 7.68 8.54
N TRP A 31 -1.59 7.29 7.45
CA TRP A 31 -0.99 6.48 6.39
C TRP A 31 0.13 7.24 5.66
N LEU A 32 -0.08 8.52 5.33
CA LEU A 32 0.94 9.37 4.71
C LEU A 32 2.18 9.56 5.60
N GLU A 33 2.03 9.60 6.91
CA GLU A 33 3.14 9.70 7.88
C GLU A 33 4.08 8.48 7.86
N GLN A 34 3.66 7.36 7.26
CA GLN A 34 4.49 6.18 7.07
C GLN A 34 5.55 6.35 5.97
N PHE A 35 5.45 7.38 5.13
CA PHE A 35 6.43 7.61 4.05
C PHE A 35 7.63 8.42 4.52
N HIS A 36 8.78 8.16 3.89
CA HIS A 36 9.94 9.04 3.96
C HIS A 36 9.62 10.36 3.24
N SER A 37 10.34 11.46 3.53
CA SER A 37 10.10 12.76 2.87
C SER A 37 10.20 12.66 1.34
N ASP A 38 11.08 11.79 0.86
CA ASP A 38 11.33 11.50 -0.55
C ASP A 38 10.63 10.20 -1.01
N GLY A 39 9.60 9.78 -0.27
CA GLY A 39 8.89 8.53 -0.51
C GLY A 39 8.04 8.55 -1.78
N LEU A 40 7.90 7.38 -2.40
CA LEU A 40 7.11 7.17 -3.62
C LEU A 40 5.95 6.20 -3.36
N TYR A 41 4.75 6.57 -3.80
CA TYR A 41 3.63 5.65 -3.92
C TYR A 41 3.37 5.32 -5.39
N GLU A 42 3.17 4.04 -5.69
CA GLU A 42 2.90 3.59 -7.06
C GLU A 42 1.90 2.41 -7.08
N ILE A 43 0.92 2.46 -7.97
CA ILE A 43 0.07 1.32 -8.33
C ILE A 43 0.46 0.90 -9.75
N THR A 44 0.86 -0.36 -9.92
CA THR A 44 1.16 -0.95 -11.21
C THR A 44 0.23 -2.12 -11.53
N ALA A 45 0.07 -2.40 -12.81
CA ALA A 45 -0.48 -3.64 -13.30
C ALA A 45 0.24 -4.03 -14.60
N TYR A 46 0.41 -5.34 -14.82
CA TYR A 46 0.91 -5.83 -16.09
C TYR A 46 -0.03 -5.38 -17.23
N SER A 47 0.48 -5.03 -18.41
CA SER A 47 -0.27 -4.85 -19.66
C SER A 47 0.07 -5.99 -20.62
N THR A 48 -0.93 -6.81 -20.95
CA THR A 48 -0.84 -7.89 -21.93
C THR A 48 -0.62 -7.35 -23.35
N GLU A 49 -1.16 -6.18 -23.63
CA GLU A 49 -1.09 -5.51 -24.92
C GLU A 49 0.33 -4.98 -25.19
N LEU A 50 0.99 -4.44 -24.16
CA LEU A 50 2.33 -3.86 -24.25
C LEU A 50 3.44 -4.78 -23.71
N GLY A 51 3.08 -5.93 -23.13
CA GLY A 51 4.00 -6.92 -22.59
C GLY A 51 4.82 -6.45 -21.38
N LYS A 52 4.37 -5.42 -20.64
CA LYS A 52 5.14 -4.80 -19.54
C LYS A 52 4.24 -4.28 -18.42
N GLU A 53 4.84 -4.09 -17.24
CA GLU A 53 4.22 -3.37 -16.11
C GLU A 53 4.00 -1.90 -16.47
N LEU A 54 2.81 -1.38 -16.16
CA LEU A 54 2.45 0.02 -16.30
C LEU A 54 2.01 0.58 -14.96
N ALA A 55 2.51 1.77 -14.63
CA ALA A 55 2.01 2.52 -13.49
C ALA A 55 0.70 3.21 -13.87
N TRP A 56 -0.36 2.97 -13.09
CA TRP A 56 -1.65 3.65 -13.22
C TRP A 56 -1.73 4.88 -12.32
N TRP A 57 -1.02 4.84 -11.20
CA TRP A 57 -0.86 5.97 -10.30
C TRP A 57 0.58 5.94 -9.79
N LYS A 58 1.32 7.03 -9.99
CA LYS A 58 2.66 7.20 -9.44
C LYS A 58 2.84 8.62 -8.94
N GLN A 59 3.12 8.78 -7.64
CA GLN A 59 3.32 10.11 -7.04
C GLN A 59 4.33 10.04 -5.91
N GLU A 60 5.24 11.03 -5.91
CA GLU A 60 6.09 11.33 -4.76
C GLU A 60 5.25 11.95 -3.63
N LEU A 61 5.72 11.82 -2.39
CA LEU A 61 4.98 12.18 -1.19
C LEU A 61 4.37 13.60 -1.22
N PRO A 62 5.06 14.67 -1.66
CA PRO A 62 4.46 16.01 -1.66
C PRO A 62 3.20 16.10 -2.53
N LEU A 63 3.21 15.47 -3.70
CA LEU A 63 2.06 15.45 -4.61
C LEU A 63 0.98 14.47 -4.14
N LEU A 64 1.37 13.35 -3.53
CA LEU A 64 0.46 12.40 -2.91
C LEU A 64 -0.30 13.05 -1.75
N GLN A 65 0.38 13.78 -0.86
CA GLN A 65 -0.25 14.54 0.23
C GLN A 65 -1.32 15.51 -0.29
N LYS A 66 -0.99 16.26 -1.36
CA LYS A 66 -1.97 17.14 -2.02
C LYS A 66 -3.17 16.36 -2.55
N THR A 67 -2.92 15.26 -3.26
CA THR A 67 -3.99 14.41 -3.83
C THR A 67 -4.91 13.87 -2.74
N ILE A 68 -4.35 13.36 -1.63
CA ILE A 68 -5.10 12.86 -0.48
C ILE A 68 -5.91 13.97 0.21
N SER A 69 -5.38 15.19 0.28
CA SER A 69 -6.11 16.34 0.87
C SER A 69 -7.38 16.71 0.09
N GLU A 70 -7.45 16.36 -1.19
CA GLU A 70 -8.58 16.65 -2.09
C GLU A 70 -9.63 15.53 -2.06
N VAL A 71 -9.29 14.32 -1.59
CA VAL A 71 -10.18 13.14 -1.52
C VAL A 71 -11.55 13.43 -0.89
N PRO A 72 -11.68 14.19 0.21
CA PRO A 72 -12.99 14.48 0.81
C PRO A 72 -13.94 15.26 -0.12
N ARG A 73 -13.42 15.92 -1.17
CA ARG A 73 -14.20 16.69 -2.14
C ARG A 73 -14.67 15.86 -3.35
N HIS A 74 -14.19 14.62 -3.48
CA HIS A 74 -14.56 13.75 -4.60
C HIS A 74 -15.87 13.02 -4.34
N VAL A 75 -16.60 12.69 -5.41
CA VAL A 75 -17.67 11.68 -5.34
C VAL A 75 -16.98 10.32 -5.17
N ARG A 76 -17.28 9.63 -4.08
CA ARG A 76 -16.61 8.38 -3.72
C ARG A 76 -17.58 7.22 -3.74
N ASP A 77 -17.00 6.06 -4.03
CA ASP A 77 -17.63 4.79 -3.76
C ASP A 77 -17.96 4.69 -2.24
N PRO A 78 -19.24 4.52 -1.85
CA PRO A 78 -19.64 4.45 -0.45
C PRO A 78 -19.30 3.09 0.20
N ALA A 79 -18.80 2.14 -0.58
CA ALA A 79 -18.50 0.81 -0.09
C ALA A 79 -17.33 0.79 0.90
N LYS A 80 -17.45 -0.04 1.93
CA LYS A 80 -16.36 -0.29 2.87
C LYS A 80 -15.35 -1.23 2.25
N ARG A 81 -14.07 -1.03 2.60
CA ARG A 81 -12.97 -1.87 2.14
C ARG A 81 -12.33 -2.61 3.30
N LEU A 82 -11.95 -3.85 3.04
CA LEU A 82 -11.23 -4.69 3.99
C LEU A 82 -10.04 -5.33 3.28
N HIS A 83 -8.85 -4.87 3.63
CA HIS A 83 -7.58 -5.47 3.21
C HIS A 83 -7.30 -6.74 4.01
N VAL A 84 -7.06 -7.84 3.32
CA VAL A 84 -6.62 -9.12 3.86
C VAL A 84 -5.22 -9.40 3.32
N LEU A 85 -4.25 -9.52 4.22
CA LEU A 85 -2.83 -9.63 3.90
C LEU A 85 -2.33 -11.02 4.24
N GLY A 86 -1.48 -11.55 3.38
CA GLY A 86 -0.59 -12.65 3.74
C GLY A 86 0.53 -12.19 4.67
N PRO A 87 1.33 -13.12 5.21
CA PRO A 87 2.52 -12.78 5.98
C PRO A 87 3.56 -12.09 5.07
N PRO A 88 4.06 -10.89 5.42
CA PRO A 88 5.11 -10.23 4.65
C PRO A 88 6.42 -11.02 4.67
N LEU A 89 6.98 -11.27 3.48
CA LEU A 89 8.36 -11.74 3.33
C LEU A 89 9.28 -10.52 3.41
N VAL A 90 10.17 -10.51 4.40
CA VAL A 90 11.02 -9.35 4.69
C VAL A 90 12.50 -9.71 4.62
N SER A 91 13.28 -8.84 4.00
CA SER A 91 14.73 -8.86 4.04
C SER A 91 15.26 -7.52 4.56
N VAL A 92 16.14 -7.55 5.57
CA VAL A 92 16.76 -6.36 6.17
C VAL A 92 18.27 -6.39 5.94
N THR A 93 18.81 -5.25 5.48
CA THR A 93 20.23 -5.02 5.23
C THR A 93 20.61 -3.64 5.79
N GLY A 94 21.14 -3.61 7.01
CA GLY A 94 21.48 -2.37 7.71
C GLY A 94 20.24 -1.49 7.88
N ASP A 95 20.27 -0.29 7.29
CA ASP A 95 19.18 0.70 7.35
C ASP A 95 18.20 0.63 6.18
N ALA A 96 18.25 -0.44 5.40
CA ALA A 96 17.33 -0.70 4.30
C ALA A 96 16.58 -2.02 4.53
N ALA A 97 15.31 -2.05 4.17
CA ALA A 97 14.52 -3.28 4.14
C ALA A 97 13.67 -3.36 2.87
N ARG A 98 13.33 -4.59 2.49
CA ARG A 98 12.35 -4.87 1.45
C ARG A 98 11.28 -5.79 1.99
N GLY A 99 10.04 -5.51 1.63
CA GLY A 99 8.87 -6.30 2.00
C GLY A 99 8.10 -6.75 0.76
N GLN A 100 7.69 -8.01 0.74
CA GLN A 100 6.75 -8.51 -0.24
C GLN A 100 5.55 -9.13 0.46
N THR A 101 4.36 -8.60 0.19
CA THR A 101 3.13 -9.02 0.88
C THR A 101 2.01 -9.23 -0.13
N ALA A 102 1.54 -10.47 -0.28
CA ALA A 102 0.32 -10.72 -1.04
C ALA A 102 -0.89 -10.14 -0.29
N PHE A 103 -1.83 -9.54 -1.02
CA PHE A 103 -3.04 -9.01 -0.43
C PHE A 103 -4.26 -9.22 -1.34
N SER A 104 -5.43 -9.17 -0.71
CA SER A 104 -6.72 -9.03 -1.36
C SER A 104 -7.52 -7.92 -0.67
N VAL A 105 -8.31 -7.17 -1.42
CA VAL A 105 -9.23 -6.18 -0.85
C VAL A 105 -10.64 -6.63 -1.16
N PHE A 106 -11.45 -6.80 -0.13
CA PHE A 106 -12.87 -7.02 -0.26
C PHE A 106 -13.61 -5.70 -0.13
N ARG A 107 -14.65 -5.54 -0.93
CA ARG A 107 -15.52 -4.36 -0.96
C ARG A 107 -16.93 -4.77 -0.56
N THR A 108 -17.51 -4.08 0.41
CA THR A 108 -18.89 -4.31 0.89
C THR A 108 -19.75 -3.09 0.60
N LEU A 109 -20.76 -3.26 -0.25
CA LEU A 109 -21.70 -2.21 -0.62
C LEU A 109 -22.61 -1.82 0.57
N PRO A 110 -23.23 -0.62 0.57
CA PRO A 110 -24.25 -0.27 1.55
C PRO A 110 -25.44 -1.23 1.60
N THR A 111 -25.74 -1.91 0.48
CA THR A 111 -26.76 -2.95 0.33
C THR A 111 -26.35 -4.29 0.98
N GLY A 112 -25.08 -4.43 1.37
CA GLY A 112 -24.56 -5.55 2.15
C GLY A 112 -23.80 -6.61 1.35
N GLU A 113 -23.81 -6.55 0.01
CA GLU A 113 -23.04 -7.51 -0.79
C GLU A 113 -21.55 -7.24 -0.69
N THR A 114 -20.79 -8.31 -0.45
CA THR A 114 -19.33 -8.31 -0.43
C THR A 114 -18.78 -9.00 -1.67
N SER A 115 -17.78 -8.39 -2.30
CA SER A 115 -17.08 -8.94 -3.47
C SER A 115 -15.58 -8.65 -3.40
N LEU A 116 -14.79 -9.46 -4.12
CA LEU A 116 -13.36 -9.17 -4.31
C LEU A 116 -13.23 -7.91 -5.17
N PHE A 117 -12.55 -6.90 -4.66
CA PHE A 117 -12.29 -5.65 -5.36
C PHE A 117 -10.98 -5.72 -6.15
N VAL A 118 -9.87 -6.06 -5.46
CA VAL A 118 -8.55 -6.22 -6.08
C VAL A 118 -7.74 -7.31 -5.40
N VAL A 119 -6.81 -7.91 -6.14
CA VAL A 119 -5.76 -8.79 -5.62
C VAL A 119 -4.41 -8.36 -6.18
N GLY A 120 -3.36 -8.51 -5.36
CA GLY A 120 -2.04 -8.07 -5.75
C GLY A 120 -0.97 -8.35 -4.71
N ARG A 121 0.15 -7.63 -4.84
CA ARG A 121 1.26 -7.65 -3.89
C ARG A 121 1.72 -6.24 -3.59
N TYR A 122 2.01 -5.98 -2.33
CA TYR A 122 2.89 -4.87 -1.97
C TYR A 122 4.34 -5.29 -2.23
N LEU A 123 5.09 -4.43 -2.91
CA LEU A 123 6.52 -4.54 -3.19
C LEU A 123 7.20 -3.33 -2.54
N ASP A 124 7.40 -3.42 -1.24
CA ASP A 124 7.80 -2.31 -0.41
C ASP A 124 9.32 -2.18 -0.31
N GLU A 125 9.80 -0.94 -0.37
CA GLU A 125 11.15 -0.56 0.01
C GLU A 125 11.06 0.38 1.20
N LEU A 126 11.86 0.09 2.22
CA LEU A 126 11.86 0.83 3.47
C LEU A 126 13.26 1.31 3.82
N VAL A 127 13.31 2.48 4.45
CA VAL A 127 14.52 3.08 5.00
C VAL A 127 14.34 3.35 6.49
N ARG A 128 15.40 3.15 7.27
CA ARG A 128 15.40 3.49 8.70
C ARG A 128 15.52 5.01 8.87
N VAL A 129 14.65 5.58 9.70
CA VAL A 129 14.65 6.98 10.11
C VAL A 129 14.58 7.04 11.63
N GLY A 130 15.72 7.35 12.26
CA GLY A 130 15.86 7.26 13.71
C GLY A 130 15.67 5.82 14.18
N SER A 131 14.71 5.58 15.09
CA SER A 131 14.40 4.25 15.62
C SER A 131 13.30 3.50 14.85
N GLY A 132 12.76 4.06 13.76
CA GLY A 132 11.65 3.45 13.02
C GLY A 132 11.89 3.32 11.53
N TRP A 133 10.98 2.63 10.86
CA TRP A 133 10.99 2.45 9.40
C TRP A 133 10.04 3.41 8.70
N ARG A 134 10.36 3.77 7.46
CA ARG A 134 9.50 4.56 6.57
C ARG A 134 9.54 3.98 5.16
N PHE A 135 8.43 4.07 4.42
CA PHE A 135 8.40 3.71 3.01
C PHE A 135 9.26 4.70 2.22
N SER A 136 10.33 4.21 1.60
CA SER A 136 10.96 4.90 0.47
C SER A 136 10.16 4.61 -0.81
N VAL A 137 9.62 3.40 -0.94
CA VAL A 137 8.65 3.03 -1.98
C VAL A 137 7.57 2.15 -1.37
N HIS A 138 6.31 2.52 -1.56
CA HIS A 138 5.17 1.63 -1.36
C HIS A 138 4.54 1.36 -2.74
N ARG A 139 4.85 0.19 -3.30
CA ARG A 139 4.36 -0.21 -4.64
C ARG A 139 3.29 -1.28 -4.51
N VAL A 140 2.11 -0.99 -5.05
CA VAL A 140 0.99 -1.91 -5.19
C VAL A 140 1.03 -2.51 -6.59
N GLN A 141 1.49 -3.75 -6.72
CA GLN A 141 1.42 -4.49 -7.98
C GLN A 141 0.12 -5.29 -8.04
N LEU A 142 -0.78 -4.92 -8.95
CA LEU A 142 -2.09 -5.55 -9.12
C LEU A 142 -2.04 -6.68 -10.15
N GLU A 143 -2.71 -7.78 -9.80
CA GLU A 143 -3.14 -8.80 -10.76
C GLU A 143 -4.52 -8.45 -11.33
N THR A 144 -5.37 -7.78 -10.53
CA THR A 144 -6.68 -7.29 -10.98
C THR A 144 -6.50 -6.10 -11.94
N ARG A 145 -6.72 -6.36 -13.23
CA ARG A 145 -6.55 -5.37 -14.32
C ARG A 145 -7.79 -4.57 -14.71
N VAL A 146 -8.96 -4.99 -14.24
CA VAL A 146 -10.23 -4.32 -14.53
C VAL A 146 -10.79 -3.87 -13.20
N LEU A 147 -10.80 -2.56 -12.97
CA LEU A 147 -11.36 -1.97 -11.76
C LEU A 147 -12.75 -1.44 -12.07
N ASP A 148 -13.76 -1.98 -11.39
CA ASP A 148 -15.16 -1.60 -11.60
C ASP A 148 -15.45 -0.14 -11.19
N ALA A 149 -14.64 0.42 -10.30
CA ALA A 149 -14.74 1.80 -9.85
C ALA A 149 -13.34 2.42 -9.71
N PHE A 150 -13.15 3.62 -10.26
CA PHE A 150 -11.94 4.37 -10.05
C PHE A 150 -11.78 4.66 -8.55
N THR A 151 -10.65 4.27 -7.97
CA THR A 151 -10.39 4.50 -6.54
C THR A 151 -9.61 5.80 -6.34
N HIS A 152 -10.25 6.77 -5.70
CA HIS A 152 -9.55 7.96 -5.19
C HIS A 152 -8.75 7.69 -3.91
N LEU A 153 -8.84 6.47 -3.38
CA LEU A 153 -8.14 6.03 -2.18
C LEU A 153 -6.95 5.14 -2.56
N PRO A 154 -5.85 5.19 -1.78
CA PRO A 154 -4.78 4.20 -1.87
C PRO A 154 -5.28 2.78 -1.65
N LEU A 155 -4.44 1.83 -2.04
CA LEU A 155 -4.61 0.39 -1.85
C LEU A 155 -3.50 -0.15 -0.95
#